data_AF-A0A1B6FGN0-F1
#
_entry.id   AF-A0A1B6FGN0-F1
#
_cell.length_a   1.000
_cell.length_b   1.000
_cell.length_c   1.000
_cell.angle_alpha   90.00
_cell.angle_beta   90.00
_cell.angle_gamma   90.00
#
_symmetry.space_group_name_H-M   'P 1'
#
loop_
_entity.id
_entity.type
_entity.pdbx_description
1 polymer ?
#
loop_
_entity_poly.entity_id
_entity_poly.type
_entity_poly.pdbx_seq_one_letter_code
_entity_poly.pdbx_strand_id
1 'polypeptide(L)'
;LRGSGIKWDLRKSQPYDAYDLLEFDVPVGSKGDCYDRYLCRVEEMRQSLRIIDQCINKMPTGEVRTDDMKVCNPSRAEMKTSMEALIHHFKLFTQGYQVPPGATYTAVEAPKGEFG
;
A
#
# COMPACT_ATOMS: atom_id res chain seq x y z
N LEU A 1 -0.35 20.29 -5.78
CA LEU A 1 -0.77 19.77 -7.10
C LEU A 1 -2.29 19.78 -7.22
N ARG A 2 -3.02 18.93 -6.49
CA ARG A 2 -4.49 18.84 -6.58
C ARG A 2 -5.26 20.13 -6.30
N GLY A 3 -4.87 20.88 -5.27
CA GLY A 3 -5.52 22.17 -4.96
C GLY A 3 -5.36 23.23 -6.07
N SER A 4 -4.38 23.09 -6.95
CA SER A 4 -4.06 24.04 -8.03
C SER A 4 -4.67 23.66 -9.39
N GLY A 5 -5.65 22.74 -9.42
CA GLY A 5 -6.33 22.33 -10.66
C GLY A 5 -5.68 21.18 -11.43
N ILE A 6 -4.54 20.65 -10.95
CA ILE A 6 -3.86 19.54 -11.63
C ILE A 6 -4.46 18.22 -11.18
N LYS A 7 -5.02 17.47 -12.14
CA LYS A 7 -5.58 16.12 -11.95
C LYS A 7 -4.46 15.08 -11.85
N TRP A 8 -3.76 15.05 -10.71
CA TRP A 8 -2.67 14.11 -10.44
C TRP A 8 -2.86 13.38 -9.11
N ASP A 9 -2.81 12.04 -9.18
CA ASP A 9 -2.86 11.12 -8.05
C ASP A 9 -2.22 9.79 -8.48
N LEU A 10 -1.21 9.31 -7.75
CA LEU A 10 -0.54 8.05 -8.11
C LEU A 10 -1.49 6.87 -8.02
N ARG A 11 -2.47 6.87 -7.11
CA ARG A 11 -3.43 5.76 -6.94
C ARG A 11 -4.34 5.54 -8.16
N LYS A 12 -4.46 6.53 -9.04
CA LYS A 12 -5.21 6.43 -10.31
C LYS A 12 -4.30 6.36 -11.53
N SER A 13 -3.21 7.13 -11.54
CA SER A 13 -2.31 7.20 -12.70
C SER A 13 -1.35 6.01 -12.79
N GLN A 14 -0.87 5.53 -11.64
CA GLN A 14 0.04 4.40 -11.48
C GLN A 14 -0.44 3.54 -10.32
N PRO A 15 -1.60 2.87 -10.47
CA PRO A 15 -2.21 2.13 -9.38
C PRO A 15 -1.26 1.03 -8.89
N TYR A 16 -1.10 0.97 -7.58
CA TYR A 16 -0.37 -0.07 -6.86
C TYR A 16 -1.35 -0.84 -5.96
N ASP A 17 -0.94 -2.03 -5.52
CA ASP A 17 -1.74 -2.95 -4.73
C ASP A 17 -3.12 -3.24 -5.35
N ALA A 18 -4.19 -2.74 -4.74
CA ALA A 18 -5.58 -2.99 -5.15
C ALA A 18 -6.37 -1.70 -5.44
N TYR A 19 -5.70 -0.55 -5.64
CA TYR A 19 -6.38 0.73 -5.89
C TYR A 19 -7.11 0.80 -7.23
N ASP A 20 -6.72 -0.03 -8.20
CA ASP A 20 -7.38 -0.21 -9.49
C ASP A 20 -8.75 -0.92 -9.37
N LEU A 21 -8.92 -1.78 -8.37
CA LEU A 21 -10.17 -2.52 -8.10
C LEU A 21 -11.21 -1.70 -7.31
N LEU A 22 -10.84 -0.50 -6.86
CA LEU A 22 -11.62 0.33 -5.94
C LEU A 22 -12.14 1.60 -6.63
N GLU A 23 -13.37 1.95 -6.31
CA GLU A 23 -14.03 3.12 -6.87
C GLU A 23 -13.93 4.30 -5.90
N PHE A 24 -13.18 5.33 -6.29
CA PHE A 24 -13.06 6.59 -5.57
C PHE A 24 -12.76 7.73 -6.54
N ASP A 25 -13.11 8.93 -6.10
CA ASP A 25 -12.90 10.16 -6.85
C ASP A 25 -11.75 10.97 -6.24
N VAL A 26 -11.00 11.66 -7.09
CA VAL A 26 -9.89 12.52 -6.65
C VAL A 26 -10.38 13.97 -6.63
N PRO A 27 -10.40 14.65 -5.47
CA PRO A 27 -10.83 16.04 -5.39
C PRO A 27 -9.77 16.97 -5.99
N VAL A 28 -10.22 17.97 -6.74
CA VAL A 28 -9.35 18.91 -7.45
C VAL A 28 -9.85 20.32 -7.19
N GLY A 29 -8.97 21.17 -6.65
CA GLY A 29 -9.26 22.58 -6.40
C GLY A 29 -9.25 23.39 -7.69
N SER A 30 -9.83 24.59 -7.67
CA SER A 30 -9.94 25.44 -8.86
C SER A 30 -9.04 26.67 -8.79
N LYS A 31 -8.87 27.25 -7.60
CA LYS A 31 -8.20 28.54 -7.38
C LYS A 31 -6.77 28.40 -6.88
N GLY A 32 -6.39 27.26 -6.29
CA GLY A 32 -5.03 27.06 -5.76
C GLY A 32 -4.77 27.65 -4.38
N ASP A 33 -5.80 28.19 -3.71
CA ASP A 33 -5.69 28.82 -2.40
C ASP A 33 -5.65 27.81 -1.24
N CYS A 34 -5.42 28.30 -0.02
CA CYS A 34 -5.38 27.46 1.18
C CYS A 34 -6.74 26.84 1.50
N TYR A 35 -7.83 27.52 1.12
CA TYR A 35 -9.18 27.04 1.36
C TYR A 35 -9.51 25.83 0.47
N ASP A 36 -9.16 25.88 -0.81
CA ASP A 36 -9.30 24.74 -1.73
C ASP A 36 -8.47 23.54 -1.26
N ARG A 37 -7.25 23.78 -0.73
CA ARG A 37 -6.44 22.69 -0.17
C ARG A 37 -7.10 22.07 1.06
N TYR A 38 -7.67 22.88 1.94
CA TYR A 38 -8.43 22.40 3.10
C TYR A 38 -9.63 21.56 2.65
N LEU A 39 -10.45 22.05 1.71
CA LEU A 39 -11.61 21.33 1.17
C LEU A 39 -11.19 20.00 0.51
N CYS A 40 -10.12 20.01 -0.29
CA CYS A 40 -9.57 18.80 -0.88
C CYS A 40 -9.22 17.75 0.19
N ARG A 41 -8.63 18.14 1.32
CA ARG A 41 -8.33 17.21 2.42
C ARG A 41 -9.59 16.66 3.07
N VAL A 42 -10.61 17.49 3.26
CA VAL A 42 -11.89 17.04 3.82
C VAL A 42 -12.57 16.03 2.88
N GLU A 43 -12.53 16.27 1.58
CA GLU A 43 -13.07 15.33 0.59
C GLU A 43 -12.24 14.04 0.48
N GLU A 44 -10.90 14.13 0.55
CA GLU A 44 -10.03 12.95 0.62
C GLU A 44 -10.36 12.05 1.81
N MET A 45 -10.70 12.63 2.98
CA MET A 45 -11.13 11.84 4.14
C MET A 45 -12.45 11.10 3.86
N ARG A 46 -13.41 11.74 3.19
CA ARG A 46 -14.69 11.10 2.80
C ARG A 46 -14.46 9.98 1.79
N GLN A 47 -13.62 10.21 0.79
CA GLN A 47 -13.27 9.18 -0.20
C GLN A 47 -12.49 8.02 0.44
N SER A 48 -11.64 8.30 1.43
CA SER A 48 -10.96 7.27 2.22
C SER A 48 -11.94 6.38 2.98
N LEU A 49 -12.99 6.96 3.58
CA LEU A 49 -14.07 6.17 4.21
C LEU A 49 -14.81 5.29 3.20
N ARG A 50 -15.09 5.81 2.00
CA ARG A 50 -15.70 5.05 0.90
C ARG A 50 -14.82 3.88 0.44
N ILE A 51 -13.50 4.08 0.40
CA ILE A 51 -12.52 3.02 0.10
C ILE A 51 -12.56 1.95 1.19
N ILE A 52 -12.53 2.35 2.47
CA ILE A 52 -12.57 1.41 3.61
C ILE A 52 -13.83 0.53 3.55
N ASP A 53 -15.00 1.13 3.30
CA ASP A 53 -16.26 0.40 3.18
C ASP A 53 -16.22 -0.61 2.01
N GLN A 54 -15.69 -0.22 0.85
CA GLN A 54 -15.52 -1.14 -0.27
C GLN A 54 -14.53 -2.28 0.04
N CYS A 55 -13.42 -2.00 0.73
CA CYS A 55 -12.45 -3.02 1.11
C CYS A 55 -13.04 -4.04 2.09
N ILE A 56 -13.89 -3.61 3.02
CA ILE A 56 -14.59 -4.51 3.94
C ILE A 56 -15.55 -5.41 3.17
N ASN A 57 -16.33 -4.84 2.24
CA ASN A 57 -17.33 -5.59 1.47
C ASN A 57 -16.71 -6.54 0.43
N LYS A 58 -15.54 -6.21 -0.11
CA LYS A 58 -14.83 -7.00 -1.13
C LYS A 58 -13.66 -7.82 -0.57
N MET A 59 -13.61 -8.06 0.74
CA MET A 59 -12.48 -8.73 1.37
C MET A 59 -12.36 -10.19 0.90
N PRO A 60 -11.29 -10.57 0.18
CA PRO A 60 -11.09 -11.96 -0.22
C PRO A 60 -10.65 -12.80 0.98
N THR A 61 -10.96 -14.09 0.94
CA THR A 61 -10.37 -15.07 1.84
C THR A 61 -9.06 -15.58 1.25
N GLY A 62 -8.07 -15.86 2.10
CA GLY A 62 -6.77 -16.36 1.64
C GLY A 62 -5.64 -16.05 2.62
N GLU A 63 -4.43 -16.42 2.22
CA GLU A 63 -3.22 -16.10 2.96
C GLU A 63 -2.84 -14.62 2.78
N VAL A 64 -2.31 -14.01 3.84
CA VAL A 64 -1.97 -12.57 3.88
C VAL A 64 -0.51 -12.32 3.48
N ARG A 65 0.31 -13.37 3.49
CA ARG A 65 1.74 -13.32 3.22
C ARG A 65 2.05 -14.22 2.04
N THR A 66 3.16 -13.95 1.36
CA THR A 66 3.64 -14.82 0.29
C THR A 66 4.06 -16.18 0.84
N ASP A 67 3.75 -17.24 0.10
CA ASP A 67 4.08 -18.64 0.44
C ASP A 67 5.59 -18.93 0.45
N ASP A 68 6.44 -18.02 -0.04
CA ASP A 68 7.89 -18.18 -0.04
C ASP A 68 8.50 -17.93 1.35
N MET A 69 8.83 -19.04 2.03
CA MET A 69 9.45 -19.05 3.36
C MET A 69 10.88 -18.48 3.40
N LYS A 70 11.51 -18.19 2.25
CA LYS A 70 12.81 -17.50 2.21
C LYS A 70 12.68 -16.00 2.37
N VAL A 71 11.50 -15.44 2.06
CA VAL A 71 11.21 -14.00 2.14
C VAL A 71 10.28 -13.71 3.31
N CYS A 72 9.25 -14.53 3.50
CA CYS A 72 8.31 -14.43 4.60
C CYS A 72 8.65 -15.40 5.72
N ASN A 73 8.50 -14.94 6.97
CA ASN A 73 8.68 -15.82 8.12
C ASN A 73 7.55 -16.87 8.19
N PRO A 74 7.85 -18.17 8.37
CA PRO A 74 6.83 -19.21 8.57
C PRO A 74 5.94 -18.98 9.79
N SER A 75 4.81 -19.68 9.82
CA SER A 75 3.89 -19.64 10.96
C SER A 75 4.54 -20.24 12.22
N ARG A 76 4.12 -19.79 13.40
CA ARG A 76 4.63 -20.32 14.68
C ARG A 76 4.27 -21.79 14.91
N ALA A 77 3.20 -22.27 14.27
CA ALA A 77 2.81 -23.67 14.36
C ALA A 77 3.80 -24.56 13.58
N GLU A 78 4.08 -24.19 12.33
CA GLU A 78 5.00 -24.94 11.45
C GLU A 78 6.44 -24.88 11.94
N MET A 79 6.90 -23.72 12.44
CA MET A 79 8.24 -23.57 12.99
C MET A 79 8.56 -24.60 14.11
N LYS A 80 7.55 -25.02 14.87
CA LYS A 80 7.73 -25.96 15.99
C LYS A 80 7.68 -27.42 15.57
N THR A 81 7.24 -27.72 14.35
CA THR A 81 7.04 -29.08 13.85
C THR A 81 8.01 -29.43 12.74
N SER A 82 8.25 -28.53 11.78
CA SER A 82 9.13 -28.78 10.63
C SER A 82 10.52 -28.21 10.83
N MET A 83 11.51 -29.01 10.45
CA MET A 83 12.92 -28.60 10.52
C MET A 83 13.22 -27.50 9.50
N GLU A 84 12.64 -27.56 8.29
CA GLU A 84 12.86 -26.53 7.27
C GLU A 84 12.36 -25.15 7.72
N ALA A 85 11.16 -25.08 8.33
CA ALA A 85 10.62 -23.81 8.82
C ALA A 85 11.51 -23.22 9.91
N LEU A 86 12.09 -24.05 10.78
CA LEU A 86 13.03 -23.58 11.79
C LEU A 86 14.32 -23.03 11.18
N ILE A 87 14.88 -23.70 10.16
CA ILE A 87 16.06 -23.21 9.42
C ILE A 87 15.75 -21.86 8.76
N HIS A 88 14.61 -21.75 8.08
CA HIS A 88 14.20 -20.51 7.41
C HIS A 88 13.99 -19.37 8.41
N HIS A 89 13.28 -19.61 9.51
CA HIS A 89 13.12 -18.64 10.59
C HIS A 89 14.48 -18.19 11.13
N PHE A 90 15.37 -19.13 11.46
CA PHE A 90 16.69 -18.80 12.01
C PHE A 90 17.52 -17.96 11.04
N LYS A 91 17.60 -18.34 9.76
CA LYS A 91 18.34 -17.59 8.73
C LYS A 91 17.76 -16.21 8.48
N LEU A 92 16.43 -16.09 8.41
CA LEU A 92 15.75 -14.83 8.12
C LEU A 92 15.94 -13.79 9.23
N PHE A 93 15.93 -14.20 10.51
CA PHE A 93 16.14 -13.28 11.63
C PHE A 93 17.60 -13.02 12.00
N THR A 94 18.53 -13.87 11.56
CA THR A 94 19.97 -13.66 11.84
C THR A 94 20.71 -12.98 10.68
N GLN A 95 20.55 -13.51 9.46
CA GLN A 95 21.23 -13.01 8.27
C GLN A 95 20.34 -12.07 7.44
N GLY A 96 19.02 -12.29 7.46
CA GLY A 96 18.09 -11.67 6.52
C GLY A 96 18.03 -12.41 5.19
N TYR A 97 17.12 -11.96 4.31
CA TYR A 97 17.02 -12.47 2.94
C TYR A 97 17.90 -11.65 2.00
N GLN A 98 18.42 -12.30 0.95
CA GLN A 98 19.28 -11.65 -0.03
C GLN A 98 18.41 -10.98 -1.11
N VAL A 99 18.58 -9.67 -1.28
CA VAL A 99 17.96 -8.93 -2.39
C VAL A 99 18.87 -9.01 -3.61
N PRO A 100 18.35 -9.31 -4.82
CA PRO A 100 19.13 -9.26 -6.05
C PRO A 100 19.78 -7.88 -6.26
N PRO A 101 21.01 -7.82 -6.78
CA PRO A 101 21.68 -6.54 -7.01
C PRO A 101 20.95 -5.72 -8.08
N GLY A 102 20.60 -4.48 -7.75
CA GLY A 102 19.89 -3.56 -8.65
C GLY A 102 19.55 -2.25 -7.96
N ALA A 103 18.95 -1.32 -8.71
CA ALA A 103 18.43 -0.06 -8.19
C ALA A 103 17.01 0.17 -8.72
N THR A 104 16.10 0.59 -7.83
CA THR A 104 14.69 0.84 -8.14
C THR A 104 14.21 2.08 -7.41
N TYR A 105 13.33 2.87 -8.04
CA TYR A 105 12.61 3.97 -7.40
C TYR A 105 11.12 3.68 -7.48
N THR A 106 10.44 3.68 -6.34
CA THR A 106 9.01 3.37 -6.24
C THR A 106 8.33 4.43 -5.41
N ALA A 107 7.33 5.08 -5.97
CA ALA A 107 6.60 6.15 -5.31
C ALA A 107 5.18 5.70 -4.93
N VAL A 108 4.72 6.19 -3.78
CA VAL A 108 3.39 5.94 -3.21
C VAL A 108 2.73 7.30 -2.94
N GLU A 109 1.40 7.38 -3.10
CA GLU A 109 0.64 8.56 -2.71
C GLU A 109 0.43 8.56 -1.19
N ALA A 110 1.43 9.05 -0.45
CA ALA A 110 1.26 9.30 0.97
C ALA A 110 0.25 10.44 1.20
N PRO A 111 -0.34 10.57 2.40
CA PRO A 111 -1.26 11.68 2.69
C PRO A 111 -0.62 13.06 2.49
N LYS A 112 0.70 13.19 2.49
CA LYS A 112 1.40 14.47 2.24
C LYS A 112 1.72 14.71 0.75
N GLY A 113 1.50 13.74 -0.12
CA GLY A 113 1.86 13.75 -1.54
C GLY A 113 2.71 12.53 -1.92
N GLU A 114 3.44 12.65 -3.02
CA GLU A 114 4.35 11.62 -3.50
C GLU A 114 5.48 11.33 -2.49
N PHE A 115 5.63 10.06 -2.13
CA PHE A 115 6.70 9.55 -1.28
C PHE A 115 7.35 8.36 -1.97
N GLY A 116 8.64 8.47 -2.31
CA GLY A 116 9.40 7.39 -2.93
C GLY A 116 10.82 7.30 -2.43
#